data_AF-A0A6I1F0I3-F1
#
_entry.id   AF-A0A6I1F0I3-F1
#
_cell.length_a   1.000
_cell.length_b   1.000
_cell.length_c   1.000
_cell.angle_alpha   90.00
_cell.angle_beta   90.00
_cell.angle_gamma   90.00
#
_symmetry.space_group_name_H-M   'P 1'
#
loop_
_entity.id
_entity.type
_entity.pdbx_description
1 polymer ?
#
loop_
_entity_poly.entity_id
_entity_poly.type
_entity_poly.pdbx_seq_one_letter_code
_entity_poly.pdbx_strand_id
1 'polypeptide(L)'
;MKRYWKIISVCFLIVVIMGAYYIQVNIAAKEDISLKHNKVSGNEEELNNLVINTDYQVGYDYLASMYVTNGETINLNYRSFFESLPESSYYSKYNALVEEYKGFMRGKRNFNGIYNDENKLVYVQTKSKELNGGFSEETSFEIDVLNKKTNDSTSFNIPLKESEGWSDVERVQMVGNQLKIIKREYDDNGSSHLLIYSVDMENEQLLNDETIYSAHPYKGEGDWSDFSILGESFVNDSNVLIKIDNFIGDYDQAKWEATESERSNSELMVYNVEKGTSQIVQLSKQLNPYIDYSYVKNTTLYIPSQLEDRLEVEQYDLVNEEWKNPIVFDLSDKKKTIDEPFIKLMDGKIYTIYPGNKEYRMYIGNLETGMSLYEGEIDIQGKIEDKEKGALLVFDIYN
;
A
#
# COMPACT_ATOMS: atom_id res chain seq x y z
N MET A 1 -49.43 43.21 -7.28
CA MET A 1 -48.53 42.18 -6.66
C MET A 1 -48.99 41.67 -5.28
N LYS A 2 -49.81 42.38 -4.49
CA LYS A 2 -50.30 41.90 -3.17
C LYS A 2 -51.23 40.67 -3.19
N ARG A 3 -51.81 40.31 -4.34
CA ARG A 3 -52.83 39.25 -4.45
C ARG A 3 -52.25 37.83 -4.52
N TYR A 4 -51.01 37.66 -4.98
CA TYR A 4 -50.36 36.35 -5.14
C TYR A 4 -49.32 36.03 -4.06
N TRP A 5 -48.98 36.99 -3.20
CA TRP A 5 -47.98 36.80 -2.14
C TRP A 5 -48.33 35.65 -1.20
N LYS A 6 -49.61 35.50 -0.84
CA LYS A 6 -50.07 34.40 0.02
C LYS A 6 -49.88 33.02 -0.64
N ILE A 7 -50.11 32.92 -1.95
CA ILE A 7 -49.93 31.66 -2.70
C ILE A 7 -48.44 31.35 -2.83
N ILE A 8 -47.62 32.35 -3.15
CA ILE A 8 -46.15 32.19 -3.23
C ILE A 8 -45.58 31.75 -1.87
N SER A 9 -46.04 32.33 -0.76
CA SER A 9 -45.61 31.91 0.58
C SER A 9 -45.99 30.47 0.91
N VAL A 10 -47.18 30.01 0.50
CA VAL A 10 -47.61 28.61 0.71
C VAL A 10 -46.80 27.65 -0.15
N CYS A 11 -46.56 27.98 -1.42
CA CYS A 11 -45.70 27.17 -2.30
C CYS A 11 -44.26 27.09 -1.75
N PHE A 12 -43.71 28.22 -1.28
CA PHE A 12 -42.38 28.25 -0.67
C PHE A 12 -42.32 27.38 0.60
N LEU A 13 -43.34 27.46 1.47
CA LEU A 13 -43.42 26.63 2.67
C LEU A 13 -43.47 25.13 2.34
N ILE A 14 -44.23 24.73 1.32
CA ILE A 14 -44.30 23.33 0.87
C ILE A 14 -42.94 22.85 0.37
N VAL A 15 -42.25 23.65 -0.45
CA VAL A 15 -40.89 23.31 -0.93
C VAL A 15 -39.91 23.17 0.23
N VAL A 16 -39.98 24.05 1.23
CA VAL A 16 -39.13 23.96 2.43
C VAL A 16 -39.45 22.72 3.26
N ILE A 17 -40.73 22.40 3.47
CA ILE A 17 -41.14 21.20 4.21
C ILE A 17 -40.73 19.92 3.48
N MET A 18 -40.95 19.86 2.17
CA MET A 18 -40.50 18.72 1.36
C MET A 18 -38.97 18.62 1.36
N GLY A 19 -38.25 19.74 1.21
CA GLY A 19 -36.80 19.78 1.30
C GLY A 19 -36.30 19.28 2.66
N ALA A 20 -36.87 19.78 3.76
CA ALA A 20 -36.54 19.34 5.12
C ALA A 20 -36.88 17.86 5.34
N TYR A 21 -37.99 17.37 4.80
CA TYR A 21 -38.37 15.95 4.87
C TYR A 21 -37.36 15.07 4.12
N TYR A 22 -37.00 15.41 2.88
CA TYR A 22 -36.01 14.65 2.11
C TYR A 22 -34.61 14.70 2.73
N ILE A 23 -34.24 15.83 3.36
CA ILE A 23 -33.00 15.94 4.13
C ILE A 23 -33.07 15.04 5.38
N GLN A 24 -34.16 15.08 6.14
CA GLN A 24 -34.33 14.24 7.34
C GLN A 24 -34.40 12.76 7.01
N VAL A 25 -35.07 12.35 5.93
CA VAL A 25 -35.13 10.96 5.49
C VAL A 25 -33.74 10.47 5.07
N ASN A 26 -32.96 11.29 4.35
CA ASN A 26 -31.57 10.94 4.03
C ASN A 26 -30.65 10.89 5.25
N ILE A 27 -30.90 11.71 6.28
CA ILE A 27 -30.13 11.66 7.54
C ILE A 27 -30.54 10.45 8.39
N ALA A 28 -31.83 10.11 8.44
CA ALA A 28 -32.37 8.99 9.22
C ALA A 28 -32.18 7.63 8.54
N ALA A 29 -32.02 7.60 7.21
CA ALA A 29 -31.67 6.40 6.43
C ALA A 29 -30.15 6.16 6.38
N LYS A 30 -29.34 6.96 7.09
CA LYS A 30 -27.94 6.61 7.34
C LYS A 30 -27.93 5.43 8.30
N GLU A 31 -27.81 4.24 7.74
CA GLU A 31 -27.51 3.04 8.50
C GLU A 31 -26.07 3.15 9.00
N ASP A 32 -25.94 3.73 10.19
CA ASP A 32 -24.64 4.04 10.81
C ASP A 32 -24.05 2.73 11.35
N ILE A 33 -23.36 1.99 10.48
CA ILE A 33 -22.44 0.95 10.98
C ILE A 33 -21.29 1.65 11.67
N SER A 34 -21.00 1.20 12.88
CA SER A 34 -19.76 1.52 13.56
C SER A 34 -19.08 0.24 14.03
N LEU A 35 -17.76 0.25 14.05
CA LEU A 35 -16.92 -0.81 14.60
C LEU A 35 -16.46 -0.36 15.98
N LYS A 36 -16.87 -1.09 17.01
CA LYS A 36 -16.44 -0.83 18.38
C LYS A 36 -15.37 -1.83 18.78
N HIS A 37 -14.23 -1.30 19.21
CA HIS A 37 -13.14 -2.09 19.73
C HIS A 37 -13.32 -2.32 21.24
N ASN A 38 -13.30 -3.57 21.66
CA ASN A 38 -13.23 -3.95 23.08
C ASN A 38 -11.89 -4.64 23.34
N LYS A 39 -11.10 -4.12 24.29
CA LYS A 39 -9.86 -4.80 24.69
C LYS A 39 -10.17 -6.12 25.39
N VAL A 40 -9.41 -7.15 25.03
CA VAL A 40 -9.35 -8.44 25.72
C VAL A 40 -8.11 -8.49 26.60
N SER A 41 -6.93 -8.19 26.04
CA SER A 41 -5.65 -8.22 26.77
C SER A 41 -4.60 -7.28 26.13
N GLY A 42 -3.48 -7.06 26.82
CA GLY A 42 -2.36 -6.26 26.31
C GLY A 42 -2.48 -4.73 26.50
N ASN A 43 -1.68 -3.98 25.75
CA ASN A 43 -1.54 -2.52 25.84
C ASN A 43 -2.41 -1.80 24.79
N GLU A 44 -3.35 -0.93 25.21
CA GLU A 44 -4.18 -0.15 24.27
C GLU A 44 -3.39 0.89 23.48
N GLU A 45 -2.22 1.30 23.98
CA GLU A 45 -1.36 2.25 23.27
C GLU A 45 -0.88 1.69 21.92
N GLU A 46 -0.95 0.37 21.72
CA GLU A 46 -0.68 -0.28 20.44
C GLU A 46 -1.69 0.09 19.34
N LEU A 47 -2.86 0.63 19.72
CA LEU A 47 -3.87 1.14 18.78
C LEU A 47 -3.71 2.63 18.47
N ASN A 48 -2.80 3.33 19.16
CA ASN A 48 -2.61 4.76 18.96
C ASN A 48 -2.06 5.03 17.56
N ASN A 49 -2.70 5.95 16.83
CA ASN A 49 -2.38 6.30 15.43
C ASN A 49 -2.57 5.14 14.44
N LEU A 50 -3.05 3.99 14.87
CA LEU A 50 -3.38 2.90 13.97
C LEU A 50 -4.63 3.29 13.17
N VAL A 51 -4.58 3.08 11.87
CA VAL A 51 -5.69 3.25 10.94
C VAL A 51 -5.97 1.92 10.27
N ILE A 52 -7.20 1.44 10.38
CA ILE A 52 -7.69 0.22 9.71
C ILE A 52 -8.58 0.65 8.54
N ASN A 53 -8.19 0.30 7.32
CA ASN A 53 -8.99 0.52 6.11
C ASN A 53 -9.82 -0.74 5.82
N THR A 54 -11.14 -0.61 5.86
CA THR A 54 -12.02 -1.77 5.79
C THR A 54 -13.36 -1.46 5.14
N ASP A 55 -13.93 -2.46 4.48
CA ASP A 55 -15.34 -2.48 4.12
C ASP A 55 -16.11 -3.45 5.01
N TYR A 56 -17.36 -3.10 5.32
CA TYR A 56 -18.33 -4.06 5.81
C TYR A 56 -19.37 -4.35 4.73
N GLN A 57 -19.43 -5.61 4.30
CA GLN A 57 -20.28 -6.07 3.22
C GLN A 57 -21.40 -6.98 3.76
N VAL A 58 -22.65 -6.75 3.35
CA VAL A 58 -23.77 -7.67 3.62
C VAL A 58 -24.39 -8.09 2.29
N GLY A 59 -24.17 -9.36 1.90
CA GLY A 59 -24.59 -9.86 0.60
C GLY A 59 -23.97 -9.07 -0.57
N TYR A 60 -24.71 -8.93 -1.67
CA TYR A 60 -24.25 -8.12 -2.82
C TYR A 60 -24.78 -6.68 -2.80
N ASP A 61 -25.72 -6.38 -1.90
CA ASP A 61 -26.53 -5.16 -1.99
C ASP A 61 -26.07 -4.06 -1.03
N TYR A 62 -25.20 -4.39 -0.06
CA TYR A 62 -24.71 -3.44 0.93
C TYR A 62 -23.18 -3.51 1.07
N LEU A 63 -22.53 -2.35 0.93
CA LEU A 63 -21.11 -2.16 1.14
C LEU A 63 -20.90 -0.84 1.90
N ALA A 64 -20.25 -0.89 3.06
CA ALA A 64 -19.87 0.28 3.84
C ALA A 64 -18.36 0.39 3.98
N SER A 65 -17.77 1.36 3.26
CA SER A 65 -16.35 1.68 3.41
C SER A 65 -16.09 2.56 4.63
N MET A 66 -15.10 2.17 5.42
CA MET A 66 -14.82 2.76 6.72
C MET A 66 -13.32 2.84 7.00
N TYR A 67 -12.93 3.88 7.74
CA TYR A 67 -11.68 3.86 8.51
C TYR A 67 -11.98 3.65 9.98
N VAL A 68 -11.13 2.90 10.67
CA VAL A 68 -11.12 2.87 12.14
C VAL A 68 -9.80 3.41 12.64
N THR A 69 -9.86 4.46 13.45
CA THR A 69 -8.68 5.07 14.08
C THR A 69 -8.97 5.49 15.50
N ASN A 70 -8.05 5.19 16.43
CA ASN A 70 -8.21 5.47 17.87
C ASN A 70 -9.56 4.97 18.44
N GLY A 71 -10.08 3.86 17.91
CA GLY A 71 -11.37 3.27 18.30
C GLY A 71 -12.63 3.98 17.75
N GLU A 72 -12.46 5.02 16.93
CA GLU A 72 -13.56 5.72 16.25
C GLU A 72 -13.72 5.21 14.82
N THR A 73 -14.97 4.96 14.40
CA THR A 73 -15.29 4.60 13.02
C THR A 73 -15.68 5.83 12.21
N ILE A 74 -15.06 5.96 11.05
CA ILE A 74 -15.32 7.00 10.07
C ILE A 74 -15.95 6.33 8.86
N ASN A 75 -17.25 6.54 8.66
CA ASN A 75 -17.96 6.00 7.49
C ASN A 75 -17.76 6.89 6.25
N LEU A 76 -17.20 6.31 5.19
CA LEU A 76 -16.82 7.02 3.96
C LEU A 76 -17.99 7.19 2.99
N ASN A 77 -19.02 6.35 3.07
CA ASN A 77 -20.19 6.42 2.19
C ASN A 77 -20.99 7.72 2.37
N TYR A 78 -20.80 8.40 3.51
CA TYR A 78 -21.55 9.60 3.87
C TYR A 78 -20.71 10.88 3.85
N ARG A 79 -19.46 10.80 3.38
CA ARG A 79 -18.58 11.96 3.20
C ARG A 79 -18.97 12.75 1.96
N SER A 80 -18.76 14.06 1.99
CA SER A 80 -18.92 14.88 0.78
C SER A 80 -17.88 14.47 -0.28
N PHE A 81 -18.16 14.73 -1.56
CA PHE A 81 -17.26 14.38 -2.67
C PHE A 81 -15.82 14.87 -2.50
N PHE A 82 -15.61 15.95 -1.72
CA PHE A 82 -14.28 16.49 -1.42
C PHE A 82 -13.59 15.80 -0.23
N GLU A 83 -14.35 15.13 0.64
CA GLU A 83 -13.86 14.38 1.80
C GLU A 83 -13.72 12.87 1.50
N SER A 84 -14.25 12.39 0.36
CA SER A 84 -14.33 10.98 -0.03
C SER A 84 -13.15 10.48 -0.87
N LEU A 85 -12.05 11.23 -0.97
CA LEU A 85 -10.85 10.73 -1.64
C LEU A 85 -10.24 9.60 -0.79
N PRO A 86 -9.94 8.43 -1.38
CA PRO A 86 -9.49 7.27 -0.61
C PRO A 86 -8.12 7.52 0.04
N GLU A 87 -8.09 7.46 1.37
CA GLU A 87 -6.88 7.47 2.20
C GLU A 87 -6.40 6.02 2.42
N SER A 88 -5.69 5.43 1.44
CA SER A 88 -4.82 4.29 1.77
C SER A 88 -3.65 4.76 2.65
N SER A 89 -2.91 3.83 3.28
CA SER A 89 -1.67 4.15 4.04
C SER A 89 -0.71 5.06 3.29
N TYR A 90 -0.50 4.73 2.01
CA TYR A 90 0.29 5.50 1.05
C TYR A 90 -0.25 6.92 0.87
N TYR A 91 -1.57 7.06 0.74
CA TYR A 91 -2.22 8.37 0.64
C TYR A 91 -2.17 9.13 1.97
N SER A 92 -2.23 8.48 3.13
CA SER A 92 -2.19 9.16 4.44
C SER A 92 -0.83 9.81 4.70
N LYS A 93 0.28 9.05 4.57
CA LYS A 93 1.64 9.61 4.73
C LYS A 93 1.92 10.71 3.70
N TYR A 94 1.49 10.50 2.46
CA TYR A 94 1.58 11.50 1.41
C TYR A 94 0.77 12.77 1.72
N ASN A 95 -0.49 12.63 2.17
CA ASN A 95 -1.36 13.74 2.52
C ASN A 95 -0.82 14.52 3.73
N ALA A 96 -0.21 13.85 4.71
CA ALA A 96 0.48 14.51 5.81
C ALA A 96 1.61 15.41 5.29
N LEU A 97 2.42 14.93 4.32
CA LEU A 97 3.44 15.73 3.66
C LEU A 97 2.84 16.89 2.85
N VAL A 98 1.72 16.67 2.17
CA VAL A 98 1.00 17.72 1.44
C VAL A 98 0.52 18.81 2.40
N GLU A 99 -0.06 18.45 3.53
CA GLU A 99 -0.56 19.41 4.51
C GLU A 99 0.56 20.18 5.22
N GLU A 100 1.65 19.50 5.60
CA GLU A 100 2.80 20.11 6.27
C GLU A 100 3.65 20.96 5.32
N TYR A 101 3.87 20.50 4.08
CA TYR A 101 4.79 21.11 3.11
C TYR A 101 4.10 21.50 1.79
N LYS A 102 2.92 22.16 1.86
CA LYS A 102 2.07 22.55 0.71
C LYS A 102 2.83 23.17 -0.46
N GLY A 103 3.75 24.08 -0.18
CA GLY A 103 4.51 24.79 -1.20
C GLY A 103 5.40 23.86 -2.02
N PHE A 104 6.12 22.96 -1.34
CA PHE A 104 6.96 21.95 -1.96
C PHE A 104 6.13 20.88 -2.66
N MET A 105 5.08 20.37 -2.01
CA MET A 105 4.27 19.26 -2.55
C MET A 105 3.39 19.64 -3.75
N ARG A 106 3.23 20.93 -4.04
CA ARG A 106 2.39 21.38 -5.15
C ARG A 106 2.90 20.87 -6.50
N GLY A 107 2.05 20.10 -7.19
CA GLY A 107 2.33 19.56 -8.53
C GLY A 107 3.10 18.23 -8.51
N LYS A 108 3.54 17.78 -7.33
CA LYS A 108 4.12 16.45 -7.12
C LYS A 108 2.99 15.43 -7.13
N ARG A 109 3.16 14.33 -7.86
CA ARG A 109 2.11 13.30 -8.03
C ARG A 109 2.66 11.90 -7.92
N ASN A 110 3.95 11.70 -8.19
CA ASN A 110 4.58 10.40 -8.03
C ASN A 110 4.96 10.17 -6.56
N PHE A 111 4.14 9.42 -5.85
CA PHE A 111 4.37 9.07 -4.45
C PHE A 111 5.61 8.18 -4.25
N ASN A 112 5.90 7.30 -5.20
CA ASN A 112 7.08 6.43 -5.19
C ASN A 112 8.40 7.20 -5.37
N GLY A 113 8.30 8.42 -5.91
CA GLY A 113 9.40 9.36 -6.07
C GLY A 113 9.81 10.11 -4.81
N ILE A 114 9.22 9.83 -3.63
CA ILE A 114 9.44 10.60 -2.41
C ILE A 114 10.37 9.88 -1.45
N TYR A 115 11.35 10.62 -0.95
CA TYR A 115 12.14 10.25 0.22
C TYR A 115 11.95 11.28 1.33
N ASN A 116 11.72 10.83 2.56
CA ASN A 116 11.39 11.67 3.70
C ASN A 116 12.18 11.27 4.94
N ASP A 117 12.96 12.19 5.52
CA ASP A 117 13.64 12.01 6.82
C ASP A 117 13.37 13.21 7.75
N GLU A 118 14.02 13.26 8.92
CA GLU A 118 13.86 14.36 9.89
C GLU A 118 14.38 15.72 9.40
N ASN A 119 15.32 15.75 8.45
CA ASN A 119 16.03 16.94 8.02
C ASN A 119 15.61 17.45 6.63
N LYS A 120 15.19 16.56 5.73
CA LYS A 120 14.88 16.87 4.35
C LYS A 120 13.76 16.02 3.76
N LEU A 121 13.17 16.54 2.70
CA LEU A 121 12.21 15.86 1.84
C LEU A 121 12.75 15.94 0.41
N VAL A 122 12.92 14.80 -0.25
CA VAL A 122 13.39 14.72 -1.64
C VAL A 122 12.26 14.17 -2.50
N TYR A 123 12.08 14.75 -3.68
CA TYR A 123 11.16 14.26 -4.68
C TYR A 123 11.88 14.09 -6.00
N VAL A 124 11.63 12.95 -6.65
CA VAL A 124 12.19 12.61 -7.95
C VAL A 124 11.05 12.26 -8.89
N GLN A 125 11.12 12.79 -10.11
CA GLN A 125 10.30 12.33 -11.22
C GLN A 125 11.11 12.24 -12.50
N THR A 126 10.70 11.32 -13.38
CA THR A 126 11.23 11.29 -14.74
C THR A 126 10.55 12.38 -15.56
N LYS A 127 11.35 13.24 -16.19
CA LYS A 127 10.90 14.23 -17.15
C LYS A 127 11.29 13.78 -18.54
N SER A 128 10.30 13.64 -19.40
CA SER A 128 10.46 13.39 -20.82
C SER A 128 9.90 14.58 -21.60
N LYS A 129 10.57 14.93 -22.69
CA LYS A 129 10.07 15.88 -23.68
C LYS A 129 9.16 15.12 -24.65
N GLU A 130 7.85 15.27 -24.52
CA GLU A 130 6.91 14.70 -25.47
C GLU A 130 7.17 15.27 -26.87
N LEU A 131 7.59 14.40 -27.79
CA LEU A 131 7.54 14.67 -29.23
C LEU A 131 6.19 14.17 -29.72
N ASN A 132 5.46 14.99 -30.49
CA ASN A 132 4.12 14.72 -31.02
C ASN A 132 3.97 13.28 -31.54
N GLY A 133 3.49 12.36 -30.69
CA GLY A 133 3.20 10.97 -31.03
C GLY A 133 4.38 9.98 -30.99
N GLY A 134 5.48 10.25 -30.28
CA GLY A 134 6.62 9.34 -30.17
C GLY A 134 7.46 9.48 -28.88
N PHE A 135 8.39 8.55 -28.69
CA PHE A 135 9.32 8.48 -27.55
C PHE A 135 10.22 9.71 -27.44
N SER A 136 10.73 9.95 -26.23
CA SER A 136 11.49 11.16 -25.91
C SER A 136 13.00 10.95 -26.03
N GLU A 137 13.65 11.73 -26.89
CA GLU A 137 15.12 11.75 -27.06
C GLU A 137 15.86 12.35 -25.83
N GLU A 138 15.16 13.11 -24.99
CA GLU A 138 15.74 13.79 -23.83
C GLU A 138 14.97 13.39 -22.57
N THR A 139 15.50 12.40 -21.84
CA THR A 139 14.98 12.04 -20.51
C THR A 139 15.93 12.52 -19.41
N SER A 140 15.36 12.96 -18.29
CA SER A 140 16.12 13.39 -17.12
C SER A 140 15.36 13.08 -15.84
N PHE A 141 16.09 12.94 -14.73
CA PHE A 141 15.46 13.05 -13.41
C PHE A 141 15.36 14.52 -13.03
N GLU A 142 14.16 14.97 -12.70
CA GLU A 142 13.93 16.24 -11.99
C GLU A 142 13.91 15.94 -10.50
N ILE A 143 14.88 16.48 -9.78
CA ILE A 143 15.12 16.22 -8.35
C ILE A 143 14.88 17.51 -7.59
N ASP A 144 13.89 17.51 -6.71
CA ASP A 144 13.59 18.62 -5.81
C ASP A 144 13.94 18.23 -4.37
N VAL A 145 14.58 19.14 -3.65
CA VAL A 145 15.02 18.92 -2.27
C VAL A 145 14.50 20.06 -1.39
N LEU A 146 13.79 19.72 -0.32
CA LEU A 146 13.36 20.65 0.72
C LEU A 146 14.22 20.44 1.97
N ASN A 147 14.79 21.52 2.49
CA ASN A 147 15.35 21.54 3.84
C ASN A 147 14.22 21.82 4.84
N LYS A 148 13.90 20.86 5.72
CA LYS A 148 12.78 21.00 6.67
C LYS A 148 13.03 22.02 7.77
N LYS A 149 14.30 22.35 8.05
CA LYS A 149 14.66 23.34 9.09
C LYS A 149 14.53 24.78 8.59
N THR A 150 14.93 25.04 7.35
CA THR A 150 14.86 26.39 6.77
C THR A 150 13.62 26.61 5.90
N ASN A 151 12.95 25.53 5.50
CA ASN A 151 11.85 25.51 4.54
C ASN A 151 12.26 26.03 3.14
N ASP A 152 13.57 25.99 2.83
CA ASP A 152 14.10 26.34 1.52
C ASP A 152 14.11 25.10 0.62
N SER A 153 13.74 25.28 -0.65
CA SER A 153 13.77 24.23 -1.66
C SER A 153 14.77 24.52 -2.78
N THR A 154 15.51 23.51 -3.21
CA THR A 154 16.35 23.52 -4.40
C THR A 154 15.86 22.49 -5.42
N SER A 155 16.25 22.66 -6.68
CA SER A 155 15.86 21.81 -7.80
C SER A 155 17.00 21.70 -8.80
N PHE A 156 17.27 20.51 -9.30
CA PHE A 156 18.25 20.27 -10.35
C PHE A 156 17.84 19.07 -11.22
N ASN A 157 18.46 18.95 -12.39
CA ASN A 157 18.15 17.87 -13.33
C ASN A 157 19.38 16.99 -13.58
N ILE A 158 19.16 15.68 -13.60
CA ILE A 158 20.18 14.70 -14.00
C ILE A 158 19.80 14.14 -15.36
N PRO A 159 20.59 14.42 -16.43
CA PRO A 159 20.32 13.86 -17.74
C PRO A 159 20.50 12.34 -17.70
N LEU A 160 19.60 11.63 -18.37
CA LEU A 160 19.65 10.18 -18.55
C LEU A 160 19.96 9.85 -20.00
N LYS A 161 20.43 8.63 -20.23
CA LYS A 161 20.47 8.07 -21.57
C LYS A 161 19.03 7.90 -22.07
N GLU A 162 18.86 7.87 -23.38
CA GLU A 162 17.56 7.63 -24.01
C GLU A 162 16.89 6.40 -23.39
N SER A 163 15.60 6.54 -23.07
CA SER A 163 14.77 5.46 -22.53
C SER A 163 13.86 4.99 -23.65
N GLU A 164 13.97 3.72 -24.00
CA GLU A 164 13.18 3.08 -25.07
C GLU A 164 11.79 2.66 -24.54
N GLY A 165 11.00 3.60 -24.00
CA GLY A 165 9.62 3.29 -23.63
C GLY A 165 9.04 4.03 -22.44
N TRP A 166 8.06 3.40 -21.78
CA TRP A 166 7.47 3.92 -20.55
C TRP A 166 8.39 3.65 -19.36
N SER A 167 8.45 4.61 -18.44
CA SER A 167 9.21 4.41 -17.22
C SER A 167 8.60 5.14 -16.04
N ASP A 168 8.82 4.56 -14.86
CA ASP A 168 8.35 5.12 -13.61
C ASP A 168 9.40 4.97 -12.51
N VAL A 169 9.43 5.94 -11.60
CA VAL A 169 10.23 5.84 -10.38
C VAL A 169 9.47 4.97 -9.40
N GLU A 170 10.09 3.88 -8.98
CA GLU A 170 9.49 2.88 -8.08
C GLU A 170 9.84 3.14 -6.62
N ARG A 171 11.04 3.68 -6.37
CA ARG A 171 11.51 3.98 -5.02
C ARG A 171 12.66 4.98 -5.04
N VAL A 172 12.71 5.83 -4.03
CA VAL A 172 13.83 6.77 -3.79
C VAL A 172 14.33 6.62 -2.37
N GLN A 173 15.65 6.56 -2.19
CA GLN A 173 16.26 6.51 -0.86
C GLN A 173 17.62 7.20 -0.81
N MET A 174 18.06 7.56 0.39
CA MET A 174 19.41 8.11 0.62
C MET A 174 20.33 7.06 1.22
N VAL A 175 21.50 6.87 0.61
CA VAL A 175 22.62 6.11 1.18
C VAL A 175 23.79 7.05 1.40
N GLY A 176 23.97 7.51 2.63
CA GLY A 176 24.92 8.59 2.95
C GLY A 176 24.54 9.88 2.20
N ASN A 177 25.45 10.40 1.36
CA ASN A 177 25.19 11.57 0.52
C ASN A 177 24.72 11.22 -0.91
N GLN A 178 24.48 9.94 -1.19
CA GLN A 178 24.00 9.50 -2.50
C GLN A 178 22.50 9.28 -2.49
N LEU A 179 21.82 9.84 -3.48
CA LEU A 179 20.43 9.52 -3.75
C LEU A 179 20.38 8.29 -4.67
N LYS A 180 19.72 7.24 -4.20
CA LYS A 180 19.48 6.01 -4.95
C LYS A 180 18.05 6.05 -5.49
N ILE A 181 17.92 5.98 -6.81
CA ILE A 181 16.64 6.03 -7.51
C ILE A 181 16.43 4.68 -8.18
N ILE A 182 15.44 3.92 -7.71
CA ILE A 182 15.01 2.68 -8.36
C ILE A 182 13.92 3.05 -9.37
N LYS A 183 14.14 2.67 -10.62
CA LYS A 183 13.29 2.99 -11.77
C LYS A 183 12.90 1.69 -12.46
N ARG A 184 11.63 1.57 -12.83
CA ARG A 184 11.18 0.54 -13.77
C ARG A 184 11.14 1.15 -15.16
N GLU A 185 11.75 0.48 -16.12
CA GLU A 185 11.68 0.81 -17.54
C GLU A 185 11.04 -0.35 -18.29
N TYR A 186 10.30 -0.02 -19.34
CA TYR A 186 9.80 -0.99 -20.30
C TYR A 186 10.43 -0.71 -21.65
N ASP A 187 10.98 -1.73 -22.30
CA ASP A 187 11.45 -1.61 -23.66
C ASP A 187 10.31 -1.80 -24.68
N ASP A 188 10.53 -1.39 -25.93
CA ASP A 188 9.57 -1.56 -27.03
C ASP A 188 9.20 -3.02 -27.33
N ASN A 189 10.02 -3.98 -26.88
CA ASN A 189 9.76 -5.40 -27.06
C ASN A 189 8.87 -5.98 -25.95
N GLY A 190 8.59 -5.20 -24.89
CA GLY A 190 7.83 -5.61 -23.71
C GLY A 190 8.70 -6.16 -22.57
N SER A 191 10.04 -6.04 -22.64
CA SER A 191 10.92 -6.32 -21.50
C SER A 191 10.68 -5.28 -20.43
N SER A 192 10.77 -5.71 -19.17
CA SER A 192 10.78 -4.80 -18.04
C SER A 192 12.12 -4.88 -17.34
N HIS A 193 12.72 -3.72 -17.09
CA HIS A 193 14.01 -3.58 -16.44
C HIS A 193 13.84 -2.82 -15.15
N LEU A 194 14.30 -3.41 -14.05
CA LEU A 194 14.44 -2.72 -12.78
C LEU A 194 15.87 -2.20 -12.69
N LEU A 195 16.02 -0.88 -12.69
CA LEU A 195 17.32 -0.20 -12.67
C LEU A 195 17.48 0.59 -11.38
N ILE A 196 18.73 0.83 -11.01
CA ILE A 196 19.10 1.75 -9.94
C ILE A 196 20.10 2.78 -10.45
N TYR A 197 19.84 4.03 -10.11
CA TYR A 197 20.71 5.16 -10.39
C TYR A 197 21.25 5.71 -9.09
N SER A 198 22.55 5.98 -9.04
CA SER A 198 23.17 6.68 -7.90
C SER A 198 23.53 8.09 -8.30
N VAL A 199 22.94 9.07 -7.62
CA VAL A 199 23.18 10.50 -7.84
C VAL A 199 23.95 11.07 -6.65
N ASP A 200 25.01 11.81 -6.93
CA ASP A 200 25.71 12.62 -5.95
C ASP A 200 24.91 13.89 -5.68
N MET A 201 24.40 14.04 -4.45
CA MET A 201 23.56 15.18 -4.08
C MET A 201 24.36 16.48 -3.86
N GLU A 202 25.68 16.42 -3.68
CA GLU A 202 26.52 17.61 -3.52
C GLU A 202 27.00 18.14 -4.85
N ASN A 203 27.40 17.24 -5.76
CA ASN A 203 27.91 17.62 -7.08
C ASN A 203 26.83 17.61 -8.18
N GLU A 204 25.59 17.27 -7.84
CA GLU A 204 24.44 17.22 -8.76
C GLU A 204 24.73 16.41 -10.04
N GLN A 205 25.34 15.23 -9.87
CA GLN A 205 25.79 14.39 -10.99
C GLN A 205 25.43 12.92 -10.82
N LEU A 206 25.18 12.24 -11.93
CA LEU A 206 25.03 10.79 -11.97
C LEU A 206 26.38 10.13 -11.73
N LEU A 207 26.45 9.23 -10.76
CA LEU A 207 27.65 8.44 -10.45
C LEU A 207 27.67 7.13 -11.24
N ASN A 208 26.56 6.40 -11.22
CA ASN A 208 26.39 5.15 -11.96
C ASN A 208 24.90 4.83 -12.22
N ASP A 209 24.70 3.93 -13.16
CA ASP A 209 23.43 3.25 -13.45
C ASP A 209 23.72 1.73 -13.50
N GLU A 210 22.85 0.93 -12.86
CA GLU A 210 22.99 -0.53 -12.79
C GLU A 210 21.62 -1.21 -12.94
N THR A 211 21.59 -2.36 -13.60
CA THR A 211 20.38 -3.19 -13.70
C THR A 211 20.30 -4.13 -12.49
N ILE A 212 19.21 -4.05 -11.74
CA ILE A 212 18.90 -4.97 -10.63
C ILE A 212 18.34 -6.28 -11.18
N TYR A 213 17.35 -6.20 -12.08
CA TYR A 213 16.69 -7.35 -12.67
C TYR A 213 16.09 -6.99 -14.04
N SER A 214 16.00 -7.97 -14.93
CA SER A 214 15.38 -7.83 -16.24
C SER A 214 14.42 -8.98 -16.48
N ALA A 215 13.12 -8.68 -16.49
CA ALA A 215 12.11 -9.55 -17.04
C ALA A 215 12.10 -9.38 -18.56
N HIS A 216 12.23 -10.49 -19.29
CA HIS A 216 12.20 -10.47 -20.74
C HIS A 216 10.83 -10.94 -21.23
N PRO A 217 10.33 -10.33 -22.31
CA PRO A 217 9.05 -10.67 -22.89
C PRO A 217 9.19 -12.02 -23.61
N TYR A 218 8.04 -12.62 -23.81
CA TYR A 218 7.79 -13.81 -24.60
C TYR A 218 8.72 -13.99 -25.83
N LYS A 219 9.40 -15.14 -25.93
CA LYS A 219 10.15 -15.59 -27.11
C LYS A 219 9.68 -16.96 -27.63
N GLY A 220 8.35 -17.18 -27.70
CA GLY A 220 7.75 -18.45 -28.16
C GLY A 220 7.10 -19.25 -27.03
N GLU A 221 6.59 -20.46 -27.33
CA GLU A 221 5.85 -21.32 -26.38
C GLU A 221 6.53 -21.43 -25.02
N GLY A 222 5.80 -21.11 -23.95
CA GLY A 222 6.12 -21.55 -22.60
C GLY A 222 6.05 -20.46 -21.55
N ASP A 223 7.06 -19.60 -21.47
CA ASP A 223 7.40 -18.93 -20.21
C ASP A 223 7.61 -17.42 -20.37
N TRP A 224 7.01 -16.64 -19.47
CA TRP A 224 7.36 -15.23 -19.27
C TRP A 224 7.43 -14.89 -17.78
N SER A 225 8.09 -13.78 -17.45
CA SER A 225 8.24 -13.32 -16.07
C SER A 225 7.78 -11.88 -15.92
N ASP A 226 7.20 -11.57 -14.77
CA ASP A 226 7.00 -10.21 -14.28
C ASP A 226 7.65 -10.07 -12.91
N PHE A 227 7.79 -8.85 -12.43
CA PHE A 227 8.19 -8.59 -11.07
C PHE A 227 7.39 -7.47 -10.43
N SER A 228 7.34 -7.46 -9.11
CA SER A 228 6.75 -6.39 -8.29
C SER A 228 7.66 -6.10 -7.11
N ILE A 229 7.74 -4.83 -6.70
CA ILE A 229 8.39 -4.46 -5.45
C ILE A 229 7.37 -4.63 -4.33
N LEU A 230 7.74 -5.37 -3.29
CA LEU A 230 6.90 -5.56 -2.11
C LEU A 230 7.16 -4.48 -1.06
N GLY A 231 6.14 -4.21 -0.25
CA GLY A 231 6.20 -3.26 0.86
C GLY A 231 6.08 -1.79 0.44
N GLU A 232 6.01 -0.92 1.45
CA GLU A 232 5.73 0.50 1.23
C GLU A 232 6.94 1.25 0.64
N SER A 233 6.72 2.10 -0.37
CA SER A 233 7.76 2.90 -1.04
C SER A 233 8.36 3.98 -0.13
N PHE A 234 7.62 4.47 0.86
CA PHE A 234 8.07 5.44 1.86
C PHE A 234 8.96 4.84 2.97
N VAL A 235 9.05 3.52 3.08
CA VAL A 235 9.90 2.87 4.08
C VAL A 235 11.34 2.89 3.60
N ASN A 236 12.21 3.52 4.39
CA ASN A 236 13.64 3.63 4.12
C ASN A 236 14.39 2.40 4.68
N ASP A 237 14.08 1.22 4.15
CA ASP A 237 14.84 0.00 4.45
C ASP A 237 15.95 -0.17 3.41
N SER A 238 17.15 -0.52 3.88
CA SER A 238 18.30 -0.83 3.02
C SER A 238 18.02 -2.05 2.13
N ASN A 239 17.03 -2.89 2.46
CA ASN A 239 16.65 -4.07 1.69
C ASN A 239 15.31 -3.86 1.00
N VAL A 240 15.30 -4.04 -0.33
CA VAL A 240 14.10 -3.99 -1.16
C VAL A 240 13.71 -5.41 -1.54
N LEU A 241 12.47 -5.77 -1.24
CA LEU A 241 11.88 -7.05 -1.62
C LEU A 241 11.31 -6.96 -3.03
N ILE A 242 11.70 -7.91 -3.88
CA ILE A 242 11.27 -8.00 -5.27
C ILE A 242 10.70 -9.40 -5.47
N LYS A 243 9.40 -9.49 -5.70
CA LYS A 243 8.74 -10.73 -6.10
C LYS A 243 8.85 -10.88 -7.60
N ILE A 244 9.29 -12.05 -8.04
CA ILE A 244 9.39 -12.41 -9.45
C ILE A 244 8.34 -13.49 -9.71
N ASP A 245 7.36 -13.19 -10.53
CA ASP A 245 6.32 -14.14 -10.94
C ASP A 245 6.67 -14.75 -12.28
N ASN A 246 6.72 -16.07 -12.33
CA ASN A 246 6.92 -16.83 -13.56
C ASN A 246 5.60 -17.44 -13.99
N PHE A 247 5.25 -17.27 -15.26
CA PHE A 247 4.00 -17.73 -15.83
C PHE A 247 4.27 -18.74 -16.93
N ILE A 248 3.43 -19.78 -16.98
CA ILE A 248 3.37 -20.74 -18.09
C ILE A 248 2.06 -20.50 -18.85
N GLY A 249 2.12 -20.28 -20.16
CA GLY A 249 0.93 -20.21 -21.01
C GLY A 249 1.03 -19.29 -22.22
N ASP A 250 -0.05 -19.23 -23.00
CA ASP A 250 -0.13 -18.42 -24.23
C ASP A 250 -0.44 -16.95 -23.92
N TYR A 251 0.46 -16.05 -24.34
CA TYR A 251 0.32 -14.60 -24.24
C TYR A 251 -0.02 -13.99 -25.61
N ASP A 252 -1.20 -13.38 -25.74
CA ASP A 252 -1.60 -12.69 -26.97
C ASP A 252 -1.02 -11.26 -26.98
N GLN A 253 0.16 -11.11 -27.60
CA GLN A 253 0.83 -9.80 -27.77
C GLN A 253 -0.05 -8.74 -28.45
N ALA A 254 -1.00 -9.14 -29.31
CA ALA A 254 -1.83 -8.16 -30.01
C ALA A 254 -2.91 -7.54 -29.11
N LYS A 255 -3.25 -8.22 -28.01
CA LYS A 255 -4.27 -7.76 -27.05
C LYS A 255 -3.70 -7.30 -25.73
N TRP A 256 -2.39 -7.51 -25.49
CA TRP A 256 -1.79 -7.32 -24.17
C TRP A 256 -2.55 -8.09 -23.07
N GLU A 257 -3.11 -9.25 -23.44
CA GLU A 257 -3.93 -10.07 -22.56
C GLU A 257 -3.40 -11.50 -22.60
N ALA A 258 -3.16 -12.06 -21.42
CA ALA A 258 -2.97 -13.48 -21.27
C ALA A 258 -4.34 -14.16 -21.46
N THR A 259 -4.48 -14.97 -22.51
CA THR A 259 -5.74 -15.66 -22.79
C THR A 259 -5.92 -16.87 -21.87
N GLU A 260 -4.83 -17.60 -21.57
CA GLU A 260 -4.76 -18.71 -20.61
C GLU A 260 -3.32 -18.83 -20.06
N SER A 261 -2.97 -18.04 -19.04
CA SER A 261 -1.68 -18.17 -18.34
C SER A 261 -1.88 -18.64 -16.91
N GLU A 262 -1.12 -19.65 -16.49
CA GLU A 262 -1.06 -20.08 -15.10
C GLU A 262 0.26 -19.60 -14.47
N ARG A 263 0.18 -19.03 -13.27
CA ARG A 263 1.39 -18.72 -12.48
C ARG A 263 2.05 -20.04 -12.09
N SER A 264 3.23 -20.30 -12.65
CA SER A 264 4.01 -21.53 -12.41
C SER A 264 4.70 -21.50 -11.06
N ASN A 265 5.39 -20.40 -10.78
CA ASN A 265 6.15 -20.23 -9.55
C ASN A 265 6.40 -18.74 -9.28
N SER A 266 6.61 -18.40 -8.02
CA SER A 266 7.10 -17.09 -7.61
C SER A 266 8.44 -17.25 -6.90
N GLU A 267 9.37 -16.34 -7.16
CA GLU A 267 10.63 -16.23 -6.44
C GLU A 267 10.66 -14.93 -5.66
N LEU A 268 11.42 -14.90 -4.58
CA LEU A 268 11.64 -13.69 -3.79
C LEU A 268 13.12 -13.33 -3.85
N MET A 269 13.40 -12.17 -4.43
CA MET A 269 14.71 -11.56 -4.44
C MET A 269 14.78 -10.44 -3.41
N VAL A 270 15.89 -10.36 -2.70
CA VAL A 270 16.21 -9.25 -1.80
C VAL A 270 17.38 -8.47 -2.40
N TYR A 271 17.15 -7.19 -2.66
CA TYR A 271 18.18 -6.27 -3.14
C TYR A 271 18.59 -5.30 -2.02
N ASN A 272 19.86 -5.37 -1.60
CA ASN A 272 20.40 -4.45 -0.61
C ASN A 272 20.98 -3.21 -1.30
N VAL A 273 20.37 -2.06 -1.07
CA VAL A 273 20.64 -0.80 -1.78
C VAL A 273 21.94 -0.14 -1.30
N GLU A 274 22.32 -0.36 -0.04
CA GLU A 274 23.58 0.13 0.50
C GLU A 274 24.78 -0.63 -0.09
N LYS A 275 24.66 -1.95 -0.21
CA LYS A 275 25.72 -2.84 -0.70
C LYS A 275 25.71 -3.02 -2.22
N GLY A 276 24.59 -2.73 -2.89
CA GLY A 276 24.41 -2.99 -4.32
C GLY A 276 24.35 -4.47 -4.68
N THR A 277 23.88 -5.33 -3.77
CA THR A 277 23.89 -6.79 -3.94
C THR A 277 22.48 -7.37 -3.91
N SER A 278 22.18 -8.29 -4.84
CA SER A 278 20.97 -9.10 -4.85
C SER A 278 21.22 -10.52 -4.36
N GLN A 279 20.21 -11.12 -3.72
CA GLN A 279 20.16 -12.54 -3.40
C GLN A 279 18.75 -13.08 -3.64
N ILE A 280 18.64 -14.29 -4.19
CA ILE A 280 17.36 -15.00 -4.33
C ILE A 280 17.19 -15.89 -3.10
N VAL A 281 16.08 -15.72 -2.38
CA VAL A 281 15.75 -16.52 -1.21
C VAL A 281 15.16 -17.84 -1.67
N GLN A 282 15.76 -18.95 -1.20
CA GLN A 282 15.25 -20.29 -1.48
C GLN A 282 14.02 -20.57 -0.61
N LEU A 283 12.84 -20.38 -1.19
CA LEU A 283 11.55 -20.58 -0.53
C LEU A 283 11.08 -22.03 -0.65
N SER A 284 10.43 -22.52 0.41
CA SER A 284 9.66 -23.76 0.31
C SER A 284 8.38 -23.51 -0.49
N LYS A 285 7.89 -24.52 -1.23
CA LYS A 285 6.64 -24.40 -2.02
C LYS A 285 5.43 -23.98 -1.18
N GLN A 286 5.45 -24.25 0.12
CA GLN A 286 4.36 -23.91 1.05
C GLN A 286 4.29 -22.41 1.34
N LEU A 287 5.39 -21.66 1.15
CA LEU A 287 5.44 -20.22 1.40
C LEU A 287 5.06 -19.37 0.18
N ASN A 288 5.02 -19.96 -1.02
CA ASN A 288 4.69 -19.24 -2.26
C ASN A 288 3.39 -18.41 -2.19
N PRO A 289 2.28 -18.92 -1.62
CA PRO A 289 1.04 -18.14 -1.52
C PRO A 289 1.17 -16.91 -0.61
N TYR A 290 2.20 -16.85 0.24
CA TYR A 290 2.33 -15.82 1.27
C TYR A 290 3.45 -14.81 1.00
N ILE A 291 4.14 -14.91 -0.15
CA ILE A 291 5.24 -14.00 -0.51
C ILE A 291 4.78 -12.54 -0.47
N ASP A 292 3.56 -12.24 -0.89
CA ASP A 292 3.02 -10.86 -0.93
C ASP A 292 2.92 -10.20 0.46
N TYR A 293 2.92 -10.99 1.53
CA TYR A 293 2.91 -10.52 2.92
C TYR A 293 4.31 -10.43 3.55
N SER A 294 5.35 -10.63 2.75
CA SER A 294 6.74 -10.61 3.23
C SER A 294 7.15 -9.22 3.72
N TYR A 295 7.99 -9.21 4.75
CA TYR A 295 8.52 -7.99 5.34
C TYR A 295 9.98 -8.19 5.76
N VAL A 296 10.81 -7.18 5.55
CA VAL A 296 12.18 -7.18 6.05
C VAL A 296 12.28 -6.19 7.20
N LYS A 297 13.01 -6.59 8.23
CA LYS A 297 13.49 -5.68 9.27
C LYS A 297 14.96 -5.96 9.51
N ASN A 298 15.79 -4.95 9.33
CA ASN A 298 17.25 -5.06 9.47
C ASN A 298 17.84 -6.12 8.52
N THR A 299 18.19 -7.30 9.05
CA THR A 299 18.79 -8.41 8.28
C THR A 299 17.92 -9.67 8.32
N THR A 300 16.67 -9.56 8.77
CA THR A 300 15.75 -10.70 8.86
C THR A 300 14.55 -10.46 7.96
N LEU A 301 14.31 -11.43 7.07
CA LEU A 301 13.10 -11.54 6.26
C LEU A 301 12.07 -12.36 7.05
N TYR A 302 10.85 -11.84 7.10
CA TYR A 302 9.70 -12.46 7.74
C TYR A 302 8.67 -12.80 6.67
N ILE A 303 8.18 -14.05 6.67
CA ILE A 303 7.10 -14.49 5.79
C ILE A 303 6.02 -15.10 6.67
N PRO A 304 4.84 -14.46 6.81
CA PRO A 304 3.76 -15.04 7.57
C PRO A 304 3.13 -16.16 6.76
N SER A 305 2.68 -17.20 7.42
CA SER A 305 1.92 -18.29 6.83
C SER A 305 0.82 -18.69 7.80
N GLN A 306 -0.33 -19.01 7.24
CA GLN A 306 -1.49 -19.35 8.03
C GLN A 306 -1.71 -20.85 8.03
N LEU A 307 -1.66 -21.45 9.22
CA LEU A 307 -2.16 -22.79 9.46
C LEU A 307 -3.57 -22.72 10.08
N GLU A 308 -4.27 -23.85 10.22
CA GLU A 308 -5.69 -23.87 10.58
C GLU A 308 -6.02 -22.98 11.79
N ASP A 309 -5.30 -23.16 12.89
CA ASP A 309 -5.54 -22.56 14.22
C ASP A 309 -4.45 -21.58 14.68
N ARG A 310 -3.39 -21.40 13.90
CA ARG A 310 -2.21 -20.62 14.27
C ARG A 310 -1.66 -19.84 13.09
N LEU A 311 -0.97 -18.76 13.42
CA LEU A 311 -0.20 -17.97 12.48
C LEU A 311 1.28 -18.25 12.76
N GLU A 312 2.00 -18.72 11.74
CA GLU A 312 3.44 -18.96 11.84
C GLU A 312 4.15 -17.93 11.00
N VAL A 313 5.19 -17.30 11.54
CA VAL A 313 6.04 -16.38 10.80
C VAL A 313 7.40 -17.01 10.65
N GLU A 314 7.69 -17.43 9.42
CA GLU A 314 9.00 -17.94 9.05
C GLU A 314 10.01 -16.80 9.02
N GLN A 315 11.22 -17.11 9.47
CA GLN A 315 12.30 -16.15 9.62
C GLN A 315 13.51 -16.59 8.81
N TYR A 316 14.03 -15.71 7.96
CA TYR A 316 15.23 -15.97 7.17
C TYR A 316 16.30 -14.93 7.46
N ASP A 317 17.49 -15.38 7.86
CA ASP A 317 18.65 -14.52 8.07
C ASP A 317 19.34 -14.20 6.75
N LEU A 318 19.29 -12.94 6.34
CA LEU A 318 19.86 -12.48 5.06
C LEU A 318 21.39 -12.41 5.08
N VAL A 319 22.04 -12.55 6.24
CA VAL A 319 23.50 -12.52 6.38
C VAL A 319 24.07 -13.94 6.41
N ASN A 320 23.45 -14.83 7.18
CA ASN A 320 23.89 -16.22 7.30
C ASN A 320 23.24 -17.15 6.26
N GLU A 321 22.26 -16.65 5.51
CA GLU A 321 21.48 -17.39 4.51
C GLU A 321 20.76 -18.62 5.09
N GLU A 322 20.28 -18.51 6.33
CA GLU A 322 19.69 -19.62 7.08
C GLU A 322 18.27 -19.31 7.56
N TRP A 323 17.39 -20.32 7.50
CA TRP A 323 16.09 -20.28 8.15
C TRP A 323 16.26 -20.44 9.66
N LYS A 324 15.62 -19.56 10.43
CA LYS A 324 15.49 -19.67 11.88
C LYS A 324 14.20 -20.41 12.22
N ASN A 325 14.03 -20.74 13.49
CA ASN A 325 12.77 -21.33 13.95
C ASN A 325 11.61 -20.34 13.70
N PRO A 326 10.46 -20.81 13.21
CA PRO A 326 9.29 -19.96 13.02
C PRO A 326 8.80 -19.42 14.36
N ILE A 327 8.22 -18.22 14.31
CA ILE A 327 7.51 -17.63 15.44
C ILE A 327 6.05 -18.02 15.32
N VAL A 328 5.52 -18.61 16.38
CA VAL A 328 4.13 -19.07 16.40
C VAL A 328 3.30 -18.09 17.22
N PHE A 329 2.20 -17.65 16.61
CA PHE A 329 1.19 -16.82 17.24
C PHE A 329 -0.12 -17.61 17.33
N ASP A 330 -0.59 -17.82 18.55
CA ASP A 330 -1.83 -18.54 18.82
C ASP A 330 -3.04 -17.64 18.54
N LEU A 331 -3.80 -17.98 17.51
CA LEU A 331 -5.05 -17.28 17.18
C LEU A 331 -6.20 -17.92 17.95
N SER A 332 -6.28 -17.59 19.24
CA SER A 332 -7.36 -18.07 20.12
C SER A 332 -8.74 -17.77 19.50
N ASP A 333 -9.66 -18.75 19.61
CA ASP A 333 -11.06 -18.65 19.18
C ASP A 333 -11.30 -18.38 17.69
N LYS A 334 -10.32 -18.62 16.81
CA LYS A 334 -10.52 -18.54 15.37
C LYS A 334 -11.57 -19.55 14.90
N LYS A 335 -12.60 -19.07 14.22
CA LYS A 335 -13.61 -19.93 13.61
C LYS A 335 -13.05 -20.48 12.29
N LYS A 336 -13.32 -21.76 11.99
CA LYS A 336 -13.07 -22.33 10.65
C LYS A 336 -14.10 -21.72 9.68
N THR A 337 -13.80 -20.54 9.16
CA THR A 337 -14.60 -19.82 8.16
C THR A 337 -13.91 -19.85 6.81
N ILE A 338 -14.64 -19.43 5.77
CA ILE A 338 -14.11 -19.22 4.43
C ILE A 338 -13.21 -17.98 4.40
N ASP A 339 -13.47 -16.99 5.26
CA ASP A 339 -12.70 -15.75 5.28
C ASP A 339 -11.30 -15.97 5.87
N GLU A 340 -10.29 -15.65 5.08
CA GLU A 340 -8.90 -15.66 5.53
C GLU A 340 -8.65 -14.46 6.46
N PRO A 341 -7.89 -14.63 7.56
CA PRO A 341 -7.40 -13.55 8.36
C PRO A 341 -6.63 -12.55 7.50
N PHE A 342 -6.90 -11.27 7.70
CA PHE A 342 -6.01 -10.23 7.22
C PHE A 342 -4.71 -10.30 8.02
N ILE A 343 -3.57 -10.22 7.35
CA ILE A 343 -2.24 -10.22 7.98
C ILE A 343 -1.43 -9.07 7.37
N LYS A 344 -0.84 -8.24 8.22
CA LYS A 344 0.15 -7.25 7.81
C LYS A 344 1.34 -7.25 8.76
N LEU A 345 2.54 -7.20 8.21
CA LEU A 345 3.78 -7.04 8.93
C LEU A 345 4.28 -5.61 8.75
N MET A 346 4.47 -4.88 9.84
CA MET A 346 5.03 -3.52 9.80
C MET A 346 5.62 -3.14 11.15
N ASP A 347 6.64 -2.28 11.16
CA ASP A 347 7.28 -1.74 12.37
C ASP A 347 7.75 -2.82 13.38
N GLY A 348 8.15 -4.00 12.87
CA GLY A 348 8.53 -5.14 13.72
C GLY A 348 7.38 -5.78 14.49
N LYS A 349 6.14 -5.58 14.04
CA LYS A 349 4.93 -6.17 14.60
C LYS A 349 4.15 -6.90 13.52
N ILE A 350 3.36 -7.87 13.96
CA ILE A 350 2.35 -8.55 13.15
C ILE A 350 0.98 -8.05 13.57
N TYR A 351 0.17 -7.64 12.61
CA TYR A 351 -1.21 -7.22 12.80
C TYR A 351 -2.09 -8.22 12.09
N THR A 352 -3.09 -8.74 12.79
CA THR A 352 -4.08 -9.60 12.16
C THR A 352 -5.50 -9.29 12.64
N ILE A 353 -6.43 -9.35 11.70
CA ILE A 353 -7.86 -9.26 11.96
C ILE A 353 -8.52 -10.51 11.37
N TYR A 354 -9.30 -11.21 12.18
CA TYR A 354 -9.86 -12.51 11.80
C TYR A 354 -11.24 -12.76 12.42
N PRO A 355 -12.09 -13.57 11.78
CA PRO A 355 -13.40 -13.90 12.34
C PRO A 355 -13.29 -14.83 13.55
N GLY A 356 -13.91 -14.41 14.65
CA GLY A 356 -14.13 -15.24 15.84
C GLY A 356 -15.50 -15.90 15.86
N ASN A 357 -15.89 -16.46 17.02
CA ASN A 357 -17.16 -17.18 17.16
C ASN A 357 -18.42 -16.30 17.06
N LYS A 358 -18.33 -15.01 17.44
CA LYS A 358 -19.45 -14.05 17.43
C LYS A 358 -19.09 -12.66 16.87
N GLU A 359 -17.81 -12.32 16.86
CA GLU A 359 -17.25 -11.00 16.55
C GLU A 359 -15.94 -11.18 15.78
N TYR A 360 -15.41 -10.10 15.20
CA TYR A 360 -14.05 -10.10 14.66
C TYR A 360 -13.05 -9.95 15.81
N ARG A 361 -11.86 -10.52 15.65
CA ARG A 361 -10.75 -10.44 16.58
C ARG A 361 -9.64 -9.63 15.96
N MET A 362 -8.94 -8.88 16.79
CA MET A 362 -7.73 -8.17 16.42
C MET A 362 -6.59 -8.64 17.32
N TYR A 363 -5.44 -8.90 16.71
CA TYR A 363 -4.23 -9.33 17.39
C TYR A 363 -3.03 -8.52 16.89
N ILE A 364 -2.20 -8.04 17.82
CA ILE A 364 -0.92 -7.39 17.56
C ILE A 364 0.16 -8.16 18.31
N GLY A 365 1.17 -8.66 17.58
CA GLY A 365 2.28 -9.41 18.15
C GLY A 365 3.64 -8.80 17.82
N ASN A 366 4.64 -9.05 18.65
CA ASN A 366 6.02 -8.63 18.41
C ASN A 366 6.76 -9.67 17.57
N LEU A 367 7.30 -9.26 16.42
CA LEU A 367 7.98 -10.15 15.46
C LEU A 367 9.35 -10.65 15.92
N GLU A 368 9.96 -10.09 16.96
CA GLU A 368 11.28 -10.54 17.43
C GLU A 368 11.15 -11.55 18.58
N THR A 369 10.10 -11.40 19.39
CA THR A 369 9.93 -12.17 20.64
C THR A 369 8.79 -13.18 20.57
N GLY A 370 7.87 -13.04 19.61
CA GLY A 370 6.64 -13.82 19.54
C GLY A 370 5.61 -13.48 20.61
N MET A 371 5.82 -12.42 21.40
CA MET A 371 4.90 -12.03 22.47
C MET A 371 3.69 -11.29 21.92
N SER A 372 2.51 -11.62 22.45
CA SER A 372 1.28 -10.83 22.27
C SER A 372 1.44 -9.45 22.90
N LEU A 373 1.17 -8.40 22.12
CA LEU A 373 1.21 -7.00 22.56
C LEU A 373 -0.19 -6.46 22.84
N TYR A 374 -1.17 -6.83 22.03
CA TYR A 374 -2.56 -6.44 22.17
C TYR A 374 -3.51 -7.47 21.57
N GLU A 375 -4.62 -7.72 22.27
CA GLU A 375 -5.74 -8.52 21.78
C GLU A 375 -7.06 -7.79 22.03
N GLY A 376 -7.92 -7.78 21.01
CA GLY A 376 -9.22 -7.13 21.08
C GLY A 376 -10.31 -7.85 20.29
N GLU A 377 -11.54 -7.52 20.63
CA GLU A 377 -12.76 -7.84 19.88
C GLU A 377 -13.19 -6.60 19.09
N ILE A 378 -13.69 -6.82 17.88
CA ILE A 378 -14.30 -5.81 17.02
C ILE A 378 -15.78 -6.17 16.87
N ASP A 379 -16.60 -5.41 17.58
CA ASP A 379 -18.06 -5.49 17.49
C ASP A 379 -18.53 -4.60 16.35
N ILE A 380 -19.20 -5.18 15.37
CA ILE A 380 -19.99 -4.38 14.45
C ILE A 380 -21.21 -3.90 15.23
N GLN A 381 -21.57 -2.62 15.12
CA GLN A 381 -22.78 -1.99 15.66
C GLN A 381 -23.55 -1.35 14.51
N GLY A 382 -24.88 -1.22 14.62
CA GLY A 382 -25.73 -0.69 13.56
C GLY A 382 -27.01 -1.50 13.36
N LYS A 383 -27.98 -0.89 12.66
CA LYS A 383 -29.28 -1.50 12.31
C LYS A 383 -29.25 -1.93 10.84
N ILE A 384 -28.73 -3.13 10.57
CA ILE A 384 -28.78 -3.75 9.25
C ILE A 384 -29.45 -5.11 9.40
N GLU A 385 -30.44 -5.38 8.55
CA GLU A 385 -31.04 -6.71 8.44
C GLU A 385 -29.95 -7.69 7.97
N ASP A 386 -29.92 -8.90 8.53
CA ASP A 386 -28.91 -9.93 8.20
C ASP A 386 -27.44 -9.58 8.53
N LYS A 387 -27.19 -8.71 9.52
CA LYS A 387 -25.84 -8.44 10.06
C LYS A 387 -25.01 -9.69 10.40
N GLU A 388 -25.66 -10.78 10.82
CA GLU A 388 -25.00 -12.07 11.08
C GLU A 388 -24.43 -12.76 9.83
N LYS A 389 -24.79 -12.27 8.63
CA LYS A 389 -24.29 -12.73 7.32
C LYS A 389 -23.28 -11.76 6.70
N GLY A 390 -22.95 -10.66 7.38
CA GLY A 390 -22.02 -9.68 6.87
C GLY A 390 -20.55 -10.09 7.07
N ALA A 391 -19.68 -9.64 6.19
CA ALA A 391 -18.24 -9.85 6.23
C ALA A 391 -17.49 -8.52 6.37
N LEU A 392 -16.50 -8.48 7.26
CA LEU A 392 -15.54 -7.40 7.36
C LEU A 392 -14.35 -7.71 6.46
N LEU A 393 -14.16 -6.89 5.43
CA LEU A 393 -13.07 -6.97 4.48
C LEU A 393 -12.02 -5.93 4.88
N VAL A 394 -10.87 -6.36 5.35
CA VAL A 394 -9.78 -5.44 5.70
C VAL A 394 -8.84 -5.34 4.50
N PHE A 395 -8.59 -4.12 4.03
CA PHE A 395 -7.70 -3.87 2.90
C PHE A 395 -6.30 -3.47 3.34
N ASP A 396 -6.19 -2.71 4.43
CA ASP A 396 -4.91 -2.23 4.93
C ASP A 396 -4.97 -1.86 6.42
N ILE A 397 -3.81 -1.90 7.08
CA ILE A 397 -3.60 -1.40 8.45
C ILE A 397 -2.32 -0.56 8.44
N TYR A 398 -2.32 0.65 8.98
CA TYR A 398 -1.13 1.51 8.94
C TYR A 398 -1.05 2.47 10.11
N ASN A 399 0.13 3.06 10.31
CA ASN A 399 0.43 4.06 11.34
C ASN A 399 0.70 5.43 10.72
#